data_AF-K9XCB3-F1
#
_entry.id   AF-K9XCB3-F1
#
_cell.length_a   1.000
_cell.length_b   1.000
_cell.length_c   1.000
_cell.angle_alpha   90.00
_cell.angle_beta   90.00
_cell.angle_gamma   90.00
#
_symmetry.space_group_name_H-M   'P 1'
#
loop_
_entity.id
_entity.type
_entity.pdbx_description
1 polymer ?
#
loop_
_entity_poly.entity_id
_entity_poly.type
_entity_poly.pdbx_seq_one_letter_code
_entity_poly.pdbx_strand_id
1 'polypeptide(L)' 'MAIIPASRPYQSDQHQIWDHLKQAIATTSGFRRWQLERSSQDTQVQDLSLDHQVKLYLRETLETLAY' A
#
# COMPACT_ATOMS: atom_id res chain seq x y z
N MET A 1 9.11 -15.65 40.40
CA MET A 1 9.84 -15.66 39.12
C MET A 1 8.95 -14.99 38.07
N ALA A 2 9.28 -13.77 37.65
CA ALA A 2 8.53 -13.07 36.60
C ALA A 2 9.14 -13.42 35.23
N ILE A 3 8.38 -14.11 34.39
CA ILE A 3 8.69 -14.27 32.98
C ILE A 3 8.38 -12.95 32.27
N ILE A 4 9.41 -12.26 31.78
CA ILE A 4 9.24 -11.08 30.91
C ILE A 4 8.98 -11.62 29.49
N PRO A 5 7.77 -11.48 28.92
CA PRO A 5 7.57 -11.84 27.53
C PRO A 5 8.33 -10.84 26.65
N ALA A 6 9.30 -11.34 25.88
CA ALA A 6 9.99 -10.55 24.88
C ALA A 6 8.97 -10.00 23.85
N SER A 7 8.78 -8.68 23.92
CA SER A 7 8.45 -7.75 22.84
C SER A 7 7.77 -8.33 21.59
N ARG A 8 6.44 -8.46 21.63
CA ARG A 8 5.59 -8.63 20.43
C ARG A 8 4.85 -7.38 19.90
N PRO A 9 4.98 -6.13 20.43
CA PRO A 9 4.15 -5.03 19.92
C PRO A 9 4.60 -4.53 18.54
N TYR A 10 5.89 -4.61 18.20
CA TYR A 10 6.44 -3.96 17.00
C TYR A 10 5.88 -4.51 15.67
N GLN A 11 5.64 -5.82 15.59
CA GLN A 11 5.15 -6.45 14.36
C GLN A 11 3.66 -6.15 14.12
N SER A 12 2.86 -6.07 15.19
CA SER A 12 1.45 -5.67 15.13
C SER A 12 1.31 -4.20 14.72
N ASP A 13 2.16 -3.32 15.28
CA ASP A 13 2.21 -1.90 14.94
C ASP A 13 2.58 -1.70 13.46
N GLN A 14 3.59 -2.41 12.96
CA GLN A 14 4.02 -2.29 11.56
C GLN A 14 2.90 -2.67 10.56
N HIS A 15 2.13 -3.71 10.89
CA HIS A 15 0.98 -4.11 10.06
C HIS A 15 -0.13 -3.05 10.09
N GLN A 16 -0.39 -2.45 11.26
CA GLN A 16 -1.38 -1.38 11.40
C GLN A 16 -0.95 -0.10 10.67
N ILE A 17 0.33 0.28 10.77
CA ILE A 17 0.90 1.42 10.04
C ILE A 17 0.77 1.21 8.53
N TRP A 18 1.09 0.01 8.04
CA TRP A 18 0.93 -0.31 6.62
C TRP A 18 -0.53 -0.24 6.17
N ASP A 19 -1.46 -0.71 7.00
CA ASP A 19 -2.89 -0.66 6.66
C ASP A 19 -3.41 0.78 6.57
N HIS A 20 -3.06 1.61 7.55
CA HIS A 20 -3.40 3.04 7.54
C HIS A 20 -2.78 3.76 6.33
N LEU A 21 -1.54 3.44 5.96
CA LEU A 21 -0.88 4.03 4.79
C LEU A 21 -1.60 3.66 3.48
N LYS A 22 -1.93 2.37 3.30
CA LYS A 22 -2.70 1.92 2.12
C LYS A 22 -4.02 2.67 2.01
N GLN A 23 -4.75 2.79 3.12
CA GLN A 23 -6.01 3.51 3.14
C GLN A 23 -5.83 5.00 2.81
N ALA A 24 -4.83 5.66 3.39
CA ALA A 24 -4.52 7.05 3.08
C ALA A 24 -4.24 7.23 1.58
N ILE A 25 -3.38 6.39 0.99
CA ILE A 25 -3.07 6.40 -0.45
C ILE A 25 -4.33 6.16 -1.28
N ALA A 26 -5.16 5.18 -0.92
CA ALA A 26 -6.40 4.85 -1.61
C ALA A 26 -7.41 6.02 -1.66
N THR A 27 -7.36 6.90 -0.65
CA THR A 27 -8.21 8.10 -0.61
C THR A 27 -7.66 9.27 -1.43
N THR A 28 -6.38 9.23 -1.84
CA THR A 28 -5.78 10.33 -2.61
C THR A 28 -6.32 10.38 -4.05
N SER A 29 -6.42 11.61 -4.56
CA SER A 29 -6.83 11.87 -5.94
C SER A 29 -5.85 11.28 -6.96
N GLY A 30 -4.55 11.24 -6.63
CA GLY A 30 -3.50 10.69 -7.49
C GLY A 30 -3.67 9.19 -7.71
N PHE A 31 -3.87 8.44 -6.63
CA PHE A 31 -4.08 6.99 -6.71
C PHE A 31 -5.37 6.64 -7.48
N ARG A 32 -6.48 7.34 -7.23
CA ARG A 32 -7.74 7.09 -7.95
C ARG A 32 -7.63 7.34 -9.45
N ARG A 33 -6.93 8.40 -9.85
CA ARG A 33 -6.68 8.70 -11.27
C ARG A 33 -5.82 7.61 -11.91
N TRP A 34 -4.71 7.25 -11.26
CA TRP A 34 -3.84 6.17 -11.70
C TRP A 34 -4.59 4.85 -11.84
N GLN A 35 -5.47 4.51 -10.89
CA GLN A 35 -6.28 3.29 -10.95
C GLN A 35 -7.23 3.30 -12.15
N LEU A 36 -7.87 4.43 -12.48
CA LEU A 36 -8.74 4.56 -13.66
C LEU A 36 -7.97 4.44 -14.98
N GLU A 37 -6.81 5.08 -15.06
CA GLU A 37 -5.92 5.00 -16.22
C GLU A 37 -5.44 3.57 -16.44
N ARG A 38 -5.00 2.90 -15.36
CA ARG A 38 -4.61 1.50 -15.38
C ARG A 38 -5.75 0.56 -15.70
N SER A 39 -6.95 0.77 -15.16
CA SER A 39 -8.14 -0.04 -15.46
C SER A 39 -8.50 -0.02 -16.95
N SER A 40 -8.20 1.08 -17.64
CA SER A 40 -8.44 1.25 -19.07
C SER A 40 -7.38 0.58 -19.94
N GLN A 41 -6.17 0.40 -19.41
CA GLN A 41 -5.03 -0.23 -20.11
C GLN A 41 -4.87 -1.72 -19.77
N ASP A 42 -5.22 -2.11 -18.55
CA ASP A 42 -5.04 -3.44 -17.98
C ASP A 42 -6.19 -3.75 -17.01
N THR A 43 -7.10 -4.62 -17.45
CA THR A 43 -8.28 -4.98 -16.66
C THR A 43 -7.92 -5.79 -15.41
N GLN A 44 -6.73 -6.39 -15.35
CA GLN A 44 -6.32 -7.22 -14.22
C GLN A 44 -5.97 -6.37 -12.98
N VAL A 45 -5.58 -5.10 -13.17
CA VAL A 45 -5.28 -4.20 -12.04
C VAL A 45 -6.48 -4.01 -11.10
N GLN A 46 -7.72 -4.00 -11.64
CA GLN A 46 -8.93 -3.91 -10.81
C GLN A 46 -9.21 -5.17 -10.00
N ASP A 47 -8.75 -6.33 -10.46
CA ASP A 47 -8.91 -7.61 -9.78
C ASP A 47 -7.87 -7.81 -8.65
N LEU A 48 -6.79 -7.02 -8.67
CA LEU A 48 -5.76 -7.06 -7.63
C LEU A 48 -6.26 -6.47 -6.30
N SER A 49 -5.82 -7.08 -5.21
CA SER A 49 -6.01 -6.54 -3.87
C SER A 49 -5.43 -5.12 -3.74
N LEU A 50 -6.05 -4.30 -2.89
CA LEU A 50 -5.59 -2.94 -2.59
C LEU A 50 -4.09 -2.86 -2.25
N ASP A 51 -3.58 -3.87 -1.54
CA ASP A 51 -2.15 -3.99 -1.22
C ASP A 51 -1.27 -4.01 -2.48
N HIS A 52 -1.65 -4.79 -3.49
CA HIS A 52 -0.91 -4.88 -4.74
C HIS A 52 -1.03 -3.61 -5.55
N GLN A 53 -2.24 -3.04 -5.64
CA GLN A 53 -2.46 -1.78 -6.35
C GLN A 53 -1.63 -0.64 -5.74
N VAL A 54 -1.60 -0.53 -4.41
CA VAL A 54 -0.80 0.48 -3.70
C VAL A 54 0.70 0.26 -3.93
N LYS A 55 1.18 -0.98 -3.89
CA LYS A 55 2.60 -1.29 -4.19
C LYS A 55 2.99 -0.92 -5.61
N LEU A 56 2.13 -1.23 -6.59
CA LEU A 56 2.35 -0.86 -7.99
C LEU A 56 2.38 0.66 -8.16
N TYR A 57 1.40 1.37 -7.61
CA TYR A 57 1.36 2.83 -7.64
C TYR A 57 2.62 3.47 -7.04
N LEU A 58 3.05 2.99 -5.85
CA LEU A 58 4.27 3.48 -5.20
C LEU A 58 5.50 3.20 -6.06
N ARG A 59 5.61 1.99 -6.63
CA ARG A 59 6.72 1.62 -7.50
C ARG A 59 6.81 2.56 -8.70
N GLU A 60 5.72 2.76 -9.42
CA GLU A 60 5.70 3.64 -10.60
C GLU A 60 5.99 5.10 -10.24
N THR A 61 5.44 5.58 -9.12
CA THR A 61 5.68 6.94 -8.64
C THR A 61 7.15 7.14 -8.29
N LEU A 62 7.78 6.14 -7.66
CA LEU A 62 9.21 6.15 -7.34
C LEU A 62 10.08 6.05 -8.59
N GLU A 63 9.70 5.21 -9.57
CA GLU A 63 10.40 5.11 -10.86
C GLU A 63 10.34 6.43 -11.63
N THR A 64 9.23 7.17 -11.55
CA THR A 64 9.07 8.49 -12.19
C THR A 64 9.91 9.58 -11.51
N LEU A 65 10.17 9.47 -10.20
CA LEU A 65 10.98 10.44 -9.44
C LEU A 65 12.48 10.12 -9.44
N ALA A 66 12.87 8.92 -9.85
CA ALA A 66 14.27 8.48 -9.92
C ALA A 66 14.97 8.87 -11.25
N TYR A 67 14.30 9.66 -12.09
CA TYR A 67 14.79 10.16 -13.38
C TYR A 67 15.11 11.65 -13.28
#